data_AF-A0A1C3F915-F1
#
_entry.id   AF-A0A1C3F915-F1
#
_cell.length_a   1.000
_cell.length_b   1.000
_cell.length_c   1.000
_cell.angle_alpha   90.00
_cell.angle_beta   90.00
_cell.angle_gamma   90.00
#
_symmetry.space_group_name_H-M   'P 1'
#
loop_
_entity.id
_entity.type
_entity.pdbx_description
1 polymer ?
#
loop_
_entity_poly.entity_id
_entity_poly.type
_entity_poly.pdbx_seq_one_letter_code
_entity_poly.pdbx_strand_id
1 'polypeptide(L)' 'MNNQYLVIPISDEKRQRLNYVCNILDITIEKFFDTALLEAQMEIISMEAFKPGGAFWNGGEQTFKQDVD' A
#
# COMPACT_ATOMS: atom_id res chain seq x y z
N MET A 1 -20.99 -1.19 -15.78
CA MET A 1 -19.53 -1.13 -15.56
C MET A 1 -18.87 -1.96 -16.63
N ASN A 2 -17.80 -1.45 -17.25
CA ASN A 2 -17.04 -2.20 -18.24
C ASN A 2 -15.91 -2.90 -17.49
N ASN A 3 -16.05 -4.20 -17.22
CA ASN A 3 -15.06 -4.94 -16.46
C ASN A 3 -13.84 -5.19 -17.36
N GLN A 4 -12.69 -4.61 -16.99
CA GLN A 4 -11.41 -4.92 -17.61
C GLN A 4 -10.65 -5.89 -16.72
N TYR A 5 -10.20 -7.00 -17.30
CA TYR A 5 -9.47 -8.05 -16.59
C TYR A 5 -7.97 -7.85 -16.76
N LEU A 6 -7.23 -7.94 -15.65
CA LEU A 6 -5.77 -8.03 -15.65
C LEU A 6 -5.35 -9.49 -15.68
N VAL A 7 -4.54 -9.88 -16.66
CA VAL A 7 -3.96 -11.24 -16.74
C VAL A 7 -2.50 -11.16 -16.35
N ILE A 8 -2.12 -11.88 -15.29
CA ILE A 8 -0.75 -11.94 -14.81
C ILE A 8 -0.21 -13.36 -15.05
N PRO A 9 0.76 -13.56 -15.96
CA PRO A 9 1.36 -14.86 -16.16
C PRO A 9 2.25 -15.22 -14.96
N ILE A 10 1.96 -16.35 -14.33
CA ILE A 10 2.73 -16.90 -13.21
C ILE A 10 2.99 -18.39 -13.44
N SER A 11 4.07 -18.93 -12.86
CA SER A 11 4.34 -20.36 -12.88
C SER A 11 3.31 -21.14 -12.06
N ASP A 12 3.17 -22.43 -12.33
CA ASP A 12 2.26 -23.31 -11.57
C ASP A 12 2.59 -23.33 -10.07
N GLU A 13 3.87 -23.35 -9.72
CA GLU A 13 4.32 -23.30 -8.32
C GLU A 13 3.85 -22.01 -7.62
N LYS A 14 4.00 -20.85 -8.28
CA LYS A 14 3.52 -19.57 -7.74
C LYS A 14 2.01 -19.56 -7.59
N ARG A 15 1.28 -20.12 -8.57
CA ARG A 15 -0.18 -20.27 -8.50
C ARG A 15 -0.61 -21.14 -7.32
N GLN A 16 0.04 -22.29 -7.12
CA GLN A 16 -0.24 -23.19 -6.00
C GLN A 16 -0.01 -22.50 -4.66
N ARG A 17 1.11 -21.79 -4.52
CA ARG A 17 1.42 -21.03 -3.31
C ARG A 17 0.38 -19.93 -3.03
N LEU A 18 -0.02 -19.18 -4.07
CA LEU A 18 -1.06 -18.15 -3.94
C LEU A 18 -2.39 -18.74 -3.46
N ASN A 19 -2.83 -19.84 -4.09
CA ASN A 19 -4.06 -20.53 -3.71
C ASN A 19 -3.99 -21.05 -2.27
N TYR A 20 -2.86 -21.63 -1.87
CA TYR A 20 -2.66 -22.13 -0.51
C TYR A 20 -2.82 -21.01 0.53
N VAL A 21 -2.19 -19.85 0.30
CA VAL A 21 -2.30 -18.68 1.20
C VAL A 21 -3.73 -18.15 1.25
N CYS A 22 -4.38 -17.98 0.09
CA CYS A 22 -5.76 -17.50 0.02
C CYS A 22 -6.72 -18.42 0.79
N ASN A 23 -6.55 -19.74 0.66
CA ASN A 23 -7.36 -20.72 1.37
C ASN A 23 -7.16 -20.67 2.89
N ILE A 24 -5.93 -20.49 3.38
CA ILE A 24 -5.67 -20.38 4.83
C ILE A 24 -6.31 -19.12 5.42
N LEU A 25 -6.25 -18.02 4.69
CA LEU A 25 -6.77 -16.73 5.13
C LEU A 25 -8.28 -16.58 4.90
N ASP A 26 -8.91 -17.55 4.22
CA ASP A 26 -10.31 -17.51 3.80
C ASP A 26 -10.66 -16.24 3.00
N ILE A 27 -9.80 -15.91 2.03
CA ILE A 27 -9.98 -14.75 1.14
C ILE A 27 -9.90 -15.13 -0.33
N THR A 28 -10.48 -14.30 -1.20
CA THR A 28 -10.33 -14.44 -2.64
C THR A 28 -8.96 -13.93 -3.12
N ILE A 29 -8.53 -14.39 -4.30
CA ILE A 29 -7.33 -13.87 -4.96
C ILE A 29 -7.46 -12.36 -5.21
N GLU A 30 -8.64 -11.88 -5.61
CA GLU A 30 -8.91 -10.45 -5.80
C GLU A 30 -8.66 -9.67 -4.51
N LYS A 31 -9.18 -10.16 -3.37
CA LYS A 31 -8.96 -9.52 -2.07
C LYS A 31 -7.49 -9.53 -1.64
N PHE A 32 -6.76 -10.59 -1.96
CA PHE A 32 -5.32 -10.66 -1.76
C PHE A 32 -4.58 -9.57 -2.55
N PHE A 33 -4.91 -9.41 -3.83
CA PHE A 33 -4.30 -8.35 -4.67
C PHE A 33 -4.68 -6.95 -4.19
N ASP A 34 -5.94 -6.70 -3.82
CA ASP A 34 -6.37 -5.41 -3.28
C ASP A 34 -5.56 -5.05 -2.02
N THR A 35 -5.34 -6.03 -1.15
CA THR A 35 -4.55 -5.84 0.08
C THR A 35 -3.09 -5.55 -0.24
N ALA A 36 -2.47 -6.32 -1.13
CA ALA A 36 -1.09 -6.11 -1.55
C ALA A 36 -0.88 -4.73 -2.23
N LEU A 37 -1.85 -4.28 -3.03
CA LEU A 37 -1.80 -2.95 -3.65
C LEU A 37 -1.88 -1.83 -2.60
N LEU A 38 -2.76 -1.98 -1.60
CA LEU A 38 -2.88 -1.05 -0.48
C LEU A 38 -1.57 -0.96 0.32
N GLU A 39 -0.97 -2.11 0.64
CA GLU A 39 0.31 -2.15 1.36
C GLU A 39 1.43 -1.47 0.57
N ALA A 40 1.55 -1.76 -0.73
CA ALA A 40 2.55 -1.13 -1.59
C ALA A 40 2.34 0.38 -1.72
N GLN A 41 1.08 0.84 -1.84
CA GLN A 41 0.77 2.27 -1.86
C GLN A 41 1.18 2.95 -0.55
N MET A 42 0.87 2.33 0.59
CA MET A 42 1.25 2.86 1.90
C MET A 42 2.77 2.92 2.07
N GLU A 43 3.49 1.91 1.58
CA GLU A 43 4.95 1.92 1.57
C GLU A 43 5.49 3.10 0.77
N ILE A 44 5.02 3.31 -0.47
CA ILE A 44 5.41 4.45 -1.31
C ILE A 44 5.15 5.78 -0.60
N ILE A 45 3.94 5.99 -0.08
CA ILE A 45 3.56 7.23 0.62
C ILE A 45 4.47 7.46 1.83
N SER A 46 4.74 6.41 2.61
CA SER A 46 5.62 6.52 3.78
C SER A 46 7.03 6.91 3.37
N MET A 47 7.61 6.25 2.35
CA MET A 47 8.93 6.55 1.84
C MET A 47 9.02 7.98 1.32
N GLU A 48 8.01 8.45 0.60
CA GLU A 48 7.95 9.83 0.11
C GLU A 48 7.82 10.85 1.23
N ALA A 49 7.03 10.57 2.27
CA ALA A 49 6.95 11.44 3.44
C ALA A 49 8.29 11.56 4.16
N PHE A 50 9.05 10.46 4.28
CA PHE A 50 10.34 10.40 4.98
C PHE A 50 11.54 10.91 4.18
N LYS A 51 11.43 11.11 2.86
CA LYS A 51 12.51 11.73 2.05
C LYS A 51 12.88 13.10 2.63
N PRO A 52 14.18 13.47 2.69
CA PRO A 52 14.58 14.82 3.07
C PRO A 52 13.87 15.88 2.23
N GLY A 53 13.12 16.79 2.85
CA GLY A 53 12.25 17.78 2.17
C GLY A 53 10.86 17.26 1.77
N GLY A 54 10.47 16.07 2.23
CA GLY A 54 9.12 15.51 2.10
C GLY A 54 8.13 16.12 3.09
N ALA A 55 6.84 15.77 2.97
CA ALA A 55 5.75 16.35 3.76
C ALA A 55 5.96 16.25 5.30
N PHE A 56 6.68 15.23 5.78
CA PHE A 56 7.05 15.09 7.19
C PHE A 56 8.04 16.19 7.64
N TRP A 57 9.01 16.55 6.78
CA TRP A 57 10.02 17.57 7.05
C TRP A 57 9.53 18.99 6.75
N ASN A 58 8.54 19.14 5.86
CA ASN A 58 7.94 20.43 5.50
C ASN A 58 6.88 20.92 6.50
N GLY A 59 6.68 20.22 7.63
CA GLY A 59 5.88 20.68 8.78
C GLY A 59 6.50 21.83 9.57
N GLY A 60 7.43 22.59 8.97
CA GLY A 60 8.14 23.73 9.55
C GLY A 60 7.33 25.02 9.65
N GLU A 61 5.99 24.96 9.63
CA GLU A 61 5.12 26.10 9.98
C GLU A 61 3.87 25.63 10.75
N GLN A 62 4.05 24.80 11.79
CA GLN A 62 3.16 24.93 12.94
C GLN A 62 3.74 26.00 13.84
N THR A 63 3.19 27.20 13.68
CA THR A 63 3.25 28.29 14.66
C THR A 63 3.09 27.72 16.07
N PHE A 64 4.20 27.51 16.77
CA PHE A 64 4.21 27.65 18.22
C PHE A 64 3.78 29.08 18.47
N LYS A 65 2.49 29.30 18.74
CA LYS A 65 2.03 30.55 19.35
C LYS A 65 2.76 30.65 20.67
N GLN A 66 3.84 31.40 20.65
CA GLN A 66 4.44 31.99 21.81
C GLN A 66 3.55 33.20 22.15
N ASP A 67 2.38 32.93 22.75
CA ASP A 67 1.64 33.99 23.42
C ASP A 67 2.29 34.14 24.80
N VAL A 68 3.29 35.02 24.84
CA VAL A 68 3.76 35.67 26.05
C VAL A 68 2.81 36.85 26.28
N ASP A 69 2.08 36.81 27.38
CA ASP A 69 1.78 37.95 28.27
C ASP A 69 1.21 37.43 29.60
#